data_AF-A2Y5E7-F1
#
_entry.id   AF-A2Y5E7-F1
#
_cell.length_a   1.000
_cell.length_b   1.000
_cell.length_c   1.000
_cell.angle_alpha   90.00
_cell.angle_beta   90.00
_cell.angle_gamma   90.00
#
_symmetry.space_group_name_H-M   'P 1'
#
loop_
_entity.id
_entity.type
_entity.pdbx_description
1 polymer ?
#
loop_
_entity_poly.entity_id
_entity_poly.type
_entity_poly.pdbx_seq_one_letter_code
_entity_poly.pdbx_strand_id
1 'polypeptide(L)'
;MASQSMGGSRLRSNNCVANDHLQLYGRSNTYEDDLAYVRYRARLANETKWIEDYLARDITQAEWRRVKDIASVQALKIARVSGGVKAQAALAGFRDHIWSIQFDFNHYKDFDGVYFEIWKRVAKRKMNFREALLEVYREDMFPVRKISIKYELDNMFPSQEEVTDINEYRFDYQKRGGEDTDCRSFGAMLIQAA
;
A
#
# COMPACT_ATOMS: atom_id res chain seq x y z
N MET A 1 30.10 -39.02 -36.13
CA MET A 1 29.44 -39.73 -35.01
C MET A 1 29.13 -38.72 -33.92
N ALA A 2 27.88 -38.73 -33.48
CA ALA A 2 27.32 -37.87 -32.44
C ALA A 2 27.69 -38.36 -31.03
N SER A 3 27.74 -37.43 -30.07
CA SER A 3 27.25 -37.57 -28.69
C SER A 3 27.50 -36.24 -27.98
N GLN A 4 26.55 -35.29 -28.00
CA GLN A 4 25.70 -34.95 -26.85
C GLN A 4 26.33 -35.19 -25.47
N SER A 5 26.54 -34.09 -24.74
CA SER A 5 26.53 -34.06 -23.27
C SER A 5 25.62 -32.90 -22.86
N MET A 6 24.42 -33.27 -22.41
CA MET A 6 23.52 -32.38 -21.68
C MET A 6 24.14 -31.98 -20.35
N GLY A 7 23.95 -30.74 -19.93
CA GLY A 7 24.52 -30.24 -18.68
C GLY A 7 23.89 -28.94 -18.21
N GLY A 8 22.56 -28.94 -18.06
CA GLY A 8 21.83 -28.11 -17.11
C GLY A 8 22.01 -26.59 -17.18
N SER A 9 21.12 -25.93 -17.92
CA SER A 9 20.77 -24.53 -17.71
C SER A 9 20.24 -24.36 -16.29
N ARG A 10 21.12 -23.99 -15.35
CA ARG A 10 20.71 -23.63 -13.99
C ARG A 10 20.03 -22.27 -14.10
N LEU A 11 18.69 -22.32 -14.19
CA LEU A 11 17.78 -21.22 -13.96
C LEU A 11 18.33 -20.39 -12.80
N ARG A 12 18.74 -19.15 -13.10
CA ARG A 12 19.14 -18.16 -12.11
C ARG A 12 17.84 -17.79 -11.37
N SER A 13 17.52 -18.62 -10.38
CA SER A 13 16.40 -18.40 -9.47
C SER A 13 16.58 -17.02 -8.86
N ASN A 14 15.60 -16.17 -9.15
CA ASN A 14 15.39 -14.89 -8.51
C ASN A 14 15.05 -15.13 -7.04
N ASN A 15 16.05 -15.47 -6.22
CA ASN A 15 15.93 -15.34 -4.77
C ASN A 15 16.44 -13.96 -4.35
N CYS A 16 15.57 -12.99 -4.66
CA CYS A 16 15.17 -11.87 -3.82
C CYS A 16 15.92 -11.70 -2.48
N VAL A 17 16.68 -10.59 -2.37
CA VAL A 17 16.52 -9.44 -1.45
C VAL A 17 16.30 -9.68 0.07
N ALA A 18 16.23 -10.91 0.56
CA ALA A 18 15.85 -11.21 1.94
C ALA A 18 17.02 -11.33 2.92
N ASN A 19 18.27 -11.44 2.44
CA ASN A 19 19.41 -11.76 3.33
C ASN A 19 20.25 -10.57 3.82
N ASP A 20 20.01 -9.34 3.34
CA ASP A 20 20.78 -8.17 3.78
C ASP A 20 20.20 -7.48 5.02
N HIS A 21 18.96 -7.79 5.41
CA HIS A 21 18.30 -7.15 6.55
C HIS A 21 18.79 -7.66 7.93
N LEU A 22 19.40 -8.84 7.99
CA LEU A 22 19.79 -9.48 9.25
C LEU A 22 21.26 -9.27 9.65
N GLN A 23 22.10 -8.69 8.78
CA GLN A 23 23.49 -8.34 9.17
C GLN A 23 23.62 -6.93 9.77
N LEU A 24 22.55 -6.13 9.82
CA LEU A 24 22.57 -4.73 10.25
C LEU A 24 22.36 -4.50 11.75
N TYR A 25 21.86 -5.50 12.49
CA TYR A 25 21.54 -5.38 13.93
C TYR A 25 22.69 -5.80 14.87
N GLY A 26 23.89 -6.04 14.33
CA GLY A 26 25.04 -6.58 15.08
C GLY A 26 25.83 -5.58 15.94
N ARG A 27 25.23 -4.47 16.41
CA ARG A 27 25.89 -3.57 17.37
C ARG A 27 24.83 -2.90 18.25
N SER A 28 24.93 -3.09 19.56
CA SER A 28 24.06 -2.43 20.53
C SER A 28 24.11 -0.92 20.34
N ASN A 29 22.98 -0.31 19.97
CA ASN A 29 22.84 1.14 20.01
C ASN A 29 22.90 1.60 21.46
N THR A 30 23.47 2.79 21.67
CA THR A 30 23.31 3.48 22.96
C THR A 30 21.94 4.15 23.03
N TYR A 31 21.49 4.49 24.24
CA TYR A 31 20.26 5.27 24.42
C TYR A 31 20.32 6.58 23.63
N GLU A 32 21.49 7.22 23.58
CA GLU A 32 21.75 8.45 22.84
C GLU A 32 21.62 8.24 21.32
N ASP A 33 22.09 7.10 20.79
CA ASP A 33 21.95 6.74 19.38
C ASP A 33 20.47 6.55 19.01
N ASP A 34 19.70 5.84 19.84
CA ASP A 34 18.28 5.60 19.61
C ASP A 34 17.47 6.92 19.72
N LEU A 35 17.79 7.77 20.70
CA LEU A 35 17.17 9.08 20.84
C LEU A 35 17.45 9.98 19.62
N ALA A 36 18.67 9.95 19.10
CA ALA A 36 19.04 10.64 17.87
C ALA A 36 18.27 10.08 16.66
N TYR A 37 18.11 8.76 16.57
CA TYR A 37 17.33 8.12 15.51
C TYR A 37 15.84 8.52 15.56
N VAL A 38 15.21 8.55 16.73
CA VAL A 38 13.81 8.99 16.89
C VAL A 38 13.64 10.45 16.46
N ARG A 39 14.55 11.34 16.88
CA ARG A 39 14.54 12.75 16.46
C ARG A 39 14.69 12.89 14.95
N TYR A 40 15.60 12.11 14.37
CA TYR A 40 15.78 12.03 12.92
C TYR A 40 14.49 11.59 12.22
N ARG A 41 13.81 10.53 12.68
CA ARG A 41 12.56 10.04 12.09
C ARG A 41 11.44 11.07 12.14
N ALA A 42 11.26 11.74 13.27
CA ALA A 42 10.26 12.80 13.42
C ALA A 42 10.53 13.96 12.46
N ARG A 43 11.80 14.37 12.36
CA ARG A 43 12.21 15.46 11.47
C ARG A 43 12.11 15.09 10.00
N LEU A 44 12.50 13.86 9.64
CA LEU A 44 12.32 13.31 8.31
C LEU A 44 10.85 13.42 7.90
N ALA A 45 9.93 12.84 8.67
CA ALA A 45 8.51 12.84 8.36
C ALA A 45 7.94 14.25 8.15
N ASN A 46 8.35 15.21 8.98
CA ASN A 46 7.90 16.58 8.86
C ASN A 46 8.49 17.29 7.61
N GLU A 47 9.80 17.18 7.39
CA GLU A 47 10.48 17.87 6.29
C GLU A 47 10.24 17.22 4.92
N THR A 48 9.86 15.94 4.87
CA THR A 48 9.51 15.23 3.63
C THR A 48 8.02 15.04 3.40
N LYS A 49 7.16 15.71 4.18
CA LYS A 49 5.69 15.63 4.03
C LYS A 49 5.22 15.97 2.61
N TRP A 50 5.91 16.87 1.93
CA TRP A 50 5.63 17.28 0.54
C TRP A 50 5.63 16.11 -0.46
N ILE A 51 6.23 14.97 -0.14
CA ILE A 51 6.23 13.77 -0.99
C ILE A 51 4.81 13.23 -1.19
N GLU A 52 3.93 13.37 -0.19
CA GLU A 52 2.54 12.91 -0.26
C GLU A 52 1.77 13.58 -1.40
N ASP A 53 2.06 14.85 -1.68
CA ASP A 53 1.43 15.61 -2.78
C ASP A 53 1.77 15.04 -4.16
N TYR A 54 2.92 14.34 -4.28
CA TYR A 54 3.33 13.68 -5.51
C TYR A 54 2.65 12.31 -5.70
N LEU A 55 2.26 11.64 -4.61
CA LEU A 55 1.50 10.40 -4.69
C LEU A 55 0.05 10.64 -5.16
N ALA A 56 -0.53 11.78 -4.78
CA ALA A 56 -1.86 12.20 -5.22
C ALA A 56 -1.93 12.61 -6.71
N ARG A 57 -0.78 12.78 -7.35
CA ARG A 57 -0.68 13.20 -8.77
C ARG A 57 -0.44 11.98 -9.65
N ASP A 58 -0.94 12.05 -10.87
CA ASP A 58 -0.59 11.10 -11.92
C ASP A 58 0.81 11.43 -12.46
N ILE A 59 1.84 11.01 -11.74
CA ILE A 59 3.25 11.20 -12.13
C ILE A 59 3.84 9.91 -12.70
N THR A 60 4.77 10.08 -13.63
CA THR A 60 5.50 8.95 -14.22
C THR A 60 6.43 8.29 -13.21
N GLN A 61 6.77 7.02 -13.44
CA GLN A 61 7.77 6.30 -12.63
C GLN A 61 9.15 6.99 -12.63
N ALA A 62 9.50 7.68 -13.72
CA ALA A 62 10.75 8.43 -13.81
C ALA A 62 10.73 9.68 -12.92
N GLU A 63 9.60 10.39 -12.85
CA GLU A 63 9.42 11.51 -11.93
C GLU A 63 9.43 11.06 -10.48
N TRP A 64 8.74 9.95 -10.17
CA TRP A 64 8.75 9.38 -8.83
C TRP A 64 10.15 8.99 -8.38
N ARG A 65 10.98 8.44 -9.28
CA ARG A 65 12.39 8.15 -8.97
C ARG A 65 13.15 9.42 -8.58
N ARG A 66 13.00 10.51 -9.34
CA ARG A 66 13.65 11.79 -9.03
C ARG A 66 13.20 12.38 -7.69
N VAL A 67 11.91 12.29 -7.38
CA VAL A 67 11.37 12.71 -6.07
C VAL A 67 12.04 11.94 -4.94
N LYS A 68 12.14 10.61 -5.06
CA LYS A 68 12.83 9.77 -4.08
C LYS A 68 14.31 10.10 -3.95
N ASP A 69 15.00 10.37 -5.06
CA ASP A 69 16.42 10.75 -5.03
C ASP A 69 16.62 12.06 -4.26
N ILE A 70 15.80 13.09 -4.53
CA ILE A 70 15.82 14.37 -3.80
C ILE A 70 15.56 14.15 -2.30
N ALA A 71 14.53 13.37 -1.97
CA ALA A 71 14.17 13.06 -0.59
C ALA A 71 15.25 12.25 0.13
N SER A 72 15.94 11.34 -0.55
CA SER A 72 17.05 10.56 0.02
C SER A 72 18.24 11.45 0.39
N VAL A 73 18.55 12.44 -0.45
CA VAL A 73 19.59 13.43 -0.16
C VAL A 73 19.18 14.31 1.01
N GLN A 74 17.91 14.72 1.09
CA GLN A 74 17.37 15.44 2.25
C GLN A 74 17.47 14.60 3.52
N ALA A 75 17.10 13.32 3.47
CA ALA A 75 17.21 12.40 4.59
C ALA A 75 18.65 12.32 5.14
N LEU A 76 19.65 12.22 4.26
CA LEU A 76 21.06 12.24 4.68
C LEU A 76 21.47 13.58 5.31
N LYS A 77 20.98 14.71 4.78
CA LYS A 77 21.22 16.04 5.37
C LYS A 77 20.60 16.14 6.77
N ILE A 78 19.36 15.67 6.94
CA ILE A 78 18.67 15.67 8.24
C ILE A 78 19.42 14.80 9.25
N ALA A 79 19.87 13.62 8.86
CA ALA A 79 20.66 12.74 9.71
C ALA A 79 21.96 13.41 10.17
N ARG A 80 22.65 14.10 9.24
CA ARG A 80 23.86 14.87 9.57
C ARG A 80 23.60 15.99 10.57
N VAL A 81 22.51 16.75 10.40
CA VAL A 81 22.16 17.87 11.31
C VAL A 81 21.68 17.35 12.67
N SER A 82 21.00 16.21 12.71
CA SER A 82 20.47 15.63 13.96
C SER A 82 21.59 15.11 14.87
N GLY A 83 22.77 14.80 14.31
CA GLY A 83 23.88 14.18 15.04
C GLY A 83 23.56 12.74 15.44
N GLY A 84 24.57 11.88 15.64
CA GLY A 84 24.39 10.52 16.16
C GLY A 84 23.79 9.48 15.19
N VAL A 85 23.13 9.87 14.10
CA VAL A 85 22.56 8.92 13.14
C VAL A 85 23.55 8.56 12.03
N LYS A 86 23.91 7.28 11.95
CA LYS A 86 24.78 6.74 10.88
C LYS A 86 24.06 6.81 9.53
N ALA A 87 24.80 7.10 8.46
CA ALA A 87 24.24 7.23 7.11
C ALA A 87 23.46 5.98 6.65
N GLN A 88 23.93 4.78 6.98
CA GLN A 88 23.22 3.53 6.68
C GLN A 88 21.86 3.44 7.39
N ALA A 89 21.82 3.78 8.69
CA ALA A 89 20.57 3.80 9.47
C ALA A 89 19.60 4.87 8.95
N ALA A 90 20.12 6.03 8.53
CA ALA A 90 19.32 7.08 7.90
C ALA A 90 18.69 6.60 6.58
N LEU A 91 19.47 5.97 5.69
CA LEU A 91 18.96 5.47 4.41
C LEU A 91 17.95 4.33 4.58
N ALA A 92 18.18 3.42 5.53
CA ALA A 92 17.21 2.40 5.90
C ALA A 92 15.91 3.04 6.41
N GLY A 93 16.02 3.98 7.35
CA GLY A 93 14.87 4.68 7.89
C GLY A 93 14.09 5.48 6.84
N PHE A 94 14.79 6.09 5.88
CA PHE A 94 14.19 6.75 4.73
C PHE A 94 13.42 5.76 3.84
N ARG A 95 14.00 4.59 3.55
CA ARG A 95 13.34 3.56 2.74
C ARG A 95 12.04 3.09 3.42
N ASP A 96 12.07 2.84 4.72
CA ASP A 96 10.89 2.46 5.48
C ASP A 96 9.84 3.57 5.51
N HIS A 97 10.27 4.82 5.62
CA HIS A 97 9.38 5.98 5.59
C HIS A 97 8.66 6.12 4.25
N ILE A 98 9.38 6.01 3.12
CA ILE A 98 8.77 6.03 1.79
C ILE A 98 7.79 4.87 1.62
N TRP A 99 8.19 3.67 2.04
CA TRP A 99 7.32 2.50 1.96
C TRP A 99 6.03 2.70 2.77
N SER A 100 6.14 3.21 4.00
CA SER A 100 4.98 3.51 4.85
C SER A 100 4.03 4.51 4.20
N ILE A 101 4.53 5.66 3.71
CA ILE A 101 3.67 6.66 3.08
C ILE A 101 2.99 6.08 1.83
N GLN A 102 3.73 5.33 0.99
CA GLN A 102 3.14 4.68 -0.18
C GLN A 102 2.09 3.65 0.23
N PHE A 103 2.33 2.88 1.29
CA PHE A 103 1.39 1.91 1.81
C PHE A 103 0.10 2.60 2.29
N ASP A 104 0.22 3.65 3.10
CA ASP A 104 -0.92 4.40 3.64
C ASP A 104 -1.71 5.08 2.53
N PHE A 105 -1.00 5.69 1.57
CA PHE A 105 -1.60 6.29 0.40
C PHE A 105 -2.34 5.25 -0.44
N ASN A 106 -1.79 4.04 -0.62
CA ASN A 106 -2.41 3.03 -1.48
C ASN A 106 -3.58 2.31 -0.80
N HIS A 107 -3.57 2.16 0.53
CA HIS A 107 -4.53 1.31 1.24
C HIS A 107 -5.54 2.06 2.13
N TYR A 108 -5.24 3.28 2.57
CA TYR A 108 -6.11 3.99 3.53
C TYR A 108 -6.69 5.28 2.97
N LYS A 109 -5.92 6.05 2.20
CA LYS A 109 -6.35 7.38 1.72
C LYS A 109 -7.72 7.33 1.02
N ASP A 110 -8.65 8.20 1.40
CA ASP A 110 -9.98 8.38 0.78
C ASP A 110 -10.92 7.15 0.84
N PHE A 111 -10.48 5.98 1.33
CA PHE A 111 -11.33 4.79 1.43
C PHE A 111 -12.47 4.98 2.43
N ASP A 112 -12.21 5.66 3.55
CA ASP A 112 -13.22 6.08 4.53
C ASP A 112 -14.36 6.87 3.88
N GLY A 113 -14.03 7.82 3.00
CA GLY A 113 -15.00 8.58 2.21
C GLY A 113 -15.77 7.71 1.24
N VAL A 114 -15.10 6.80 0.53
CA VAL A 114 -15.74 5.86 -0.40
C VAL A 114 -16.76 5.00 0.36
N TYR A 115 -16.36 4.37 1.47
CA TYR A 115 -17.25 3.55 2.29
C TYR A 115 -18.44 4.36 2.82
N PHE A 116 -18.21 5.59 3.29
CA PHE A 116 -19.27 6.44 3.79
C PHE A 116 -20.30 6.80 2.71
N GLU A 117 -19.85 7.16 1.51
CA GLU A 117 -20.74 7.53 0.40
C GLU A 117 -21.51 6.34 -0.18
N ILE A 118 -20.92 5.14 -0.16
CA ILE A 118 -21.63 3.89 -0.48
C ILE A 118 -22.69 3.62 0.59
N TRP A 119 -22.31 3.61 1.87
CA TRP A 119 -23.22 3.35 2.98
C TRP A 119 -24.41 4.31 2.96
N LYS A 120 -24.18 5.60 2.73
CA LYS A 120 -25.22 6.63 2.61
C LYS A 120 -26.23 6.29 1.51
N ARG A 121 -25.79 5.81 0.35
CA ARG A 121 -26.67 5.40 -0.76
C ARG A 121 -27.44 4.13 -0.45
N VAL A 122 -26.77 3.10 0.08
CA VAL A 122 -27.41 1.83 0.44
C VAL A 122 -28.43 2.02 1.57
N ALA A 123 -28.02 2.64 2.67
CA ALA A 123 -28.84 2.75 3.88
C ALA A 123 -29.98 3.76 3.73
N LYS A 124 -29.69 4.97 3.20
CA LYS A 124 -30.67 6.06 3.12
C LYS A 124 -31.50 6.04 1.85
N ARG A 125 -30.91 5.69 0.70
CA ARG A 125 -31.61 5.66 -0.60
C ARG A 125 -32.09 4.26 -0.99
N LYS A 126 -31.83 3.24 -0.16
CA LYS A 126 -32.25 1.85 -0.38
C LYS A 126 -31.76 1.27 -1.71
N MET A 127 -30.56 1.70 -2.12
CA MET A 127 -29.91 1.21 -3.33
C MET A 127 -29.21 -0.12 -3.05
N ASN A 128 -29.11 -0.98 -4.07
CA ASN A 128 -28.19 -2.11 -3.96
C ASN A 128 -26.74 -1.62 -4.02
N PHE A 129 -25.82 -2.43 -3.48
CA PHE A 129 -24.41 -2.07 -3.36
C PHE A 129 -23.76 -1.74 -4.71
N ARG A 130 -24.07 -2.52 -5.75
CA ARG A 130 -23.51 -2.35 -7.09
C ARG A 130 -23.93 -1.01 -7.71
N GLU A 131 -25.20 -0.62 -7.57
CA GLU A 131 -25.71 0.67 -8.00
C GLU A 131 -25.06 1.83 -7.22
N ALA A 132 -24.95 1.69 -5.90
CA ALA A 132 -24.29 2.69 -5.06
C ALA A 132 -22.83 2.90 -5.47
N LEU A 133 -22.07 1.83 -5.68
CA LEU A 133 -20.68 1.90 -6.13
C LEU A 133 -20.56 2.49 -7.54
N LEU A 134 -21.49 2.17 -8.44
CA LEU A 134 -21.53 2.70 -9.79
C LEU A 134 -21.82 4.21 -9.82
N GLU A 135 -22.68 4.71 -8.94
CA GLU A 135 -22.89 6.15 -8.78
C GLU A 135 -21.63 6.86 -8.28
N VAL A 136 -21.01 6.34 -7.21
CA VAL A 136 -19.75 6.91 -6.67
C VAL A 136 -18.66 6.94 -7.74
N TYR A 137 -18.58 5.91 -8.59
CA TYR A 137 -17.68 5.86 -9.74
C TYR A 137 -18.00 6.92 -10.80
N ARG A 138 -19.28 7.07 -11.17
CA ARG A 138 -19.72 8.02 -12.22
C ARG A 138 -19.58 9.47 -11.80
N GLU A 139 -19.84 9.77 -10.54
CA GLU A 139 -19.69 11.11 -9.96
C GLU A 139 -18.22 11.50 -9.76
N ASP A 140 -17.28 10.58 -9.97
CA ASP A 140 -15.83 10.79 -9.82
C ASP A 140 -15.46 11.42 -8.47
N MET A 141 -16.20 11.07 -7.40
CA MET A 141 -16.04 11.66 -6.08
C MET A 141 -14.66 11.37 -5.48
N PHE A 142 -14.01 10.30 -5.92
CA PHE A 142 -12.71 9.84 -5.42
C PHE A 142 -11.76 9.51 -6.58
N PRO A 143 -11.16 10.51 -7.25
CA PRO A 143 -10.33 10.29 -8.44
C PRO A 143 -9.16 9.33 -8.19
N VAL A 144 -8.51 9.41 -7.02
CA VAL A 144 -7.41 8.52 -6.61
C VAL A 144 -7.87 7.05 -6.54
N ARG A 145 -9.14 6.81 -6.21
CA ARG A 145 -9.73 5.47 -6.06
C ARG A 145 -10.49 5.00 -7.27
N LYS A 146 -10.58 5.79 -8.32
CA LYS A 146 -11.34 5.48 -9.54
C LYS A 146 -10.96 4.12 -10.14
N ILE A 147 -9.67 3.81 -10.21
CA ILE A 147 -9.17 2.53 -10.72
C ILE A 147 -9.61 1.37 -9.83
N SER A 148 -9.47 1.50 -8.51
CA SER A 148 -9.89 0.49 -7.53
C SER A 148 -11.40 0.27 -7.56
N ILE A 149 -12.19 1.34 -7.60
CA ILE A 149 -13.65 1.28 -7.70
C ILE A 149 -14.06 0.61 -9.02
N LYS A 150 -13.42 0.94 -10.14
CA LYS A 150 -13.66 0.30 -11.42
C LYS A 150 -13.36 -1.20 -11.37
N TYR A 151 -12.20 -1.57 -10.80
CA TYR A 151 -11.80 -2.96 -10.66
C TYR A 151 -12.86 -3.77 -9.88
N GLU A 152 -13.38 -3.21 -8.78
CA GLU A 152 -14.46 -3.87 -8.03
C GLU A 152 -15.74 -3.99 -8.85
N LEU A 153 -16.16 -2.94 -9.56
CA LEU A 153 -17.35 -2.98 -10.42
C LEU A 153 -17.25 -4.03 -11.53
N ASP A 154 -16.06 -4.18 -12.11
CA ASP A 154 -15.79 -5.13 -13.19
C ASP A 154 -15.77 -6.59 -12.68
N ASN A 155 -15.41 -6.81 -11.41
CA ASN A 155 -15.35 -8.14 -10.77
C ASN A 155 -16.64 -8.53 -10.01
N MET A 156 -17.60 -7.62 -9.86
CA MET A 156 -18.93 -7.96 -9.38
C MET A 156 -19.68 -8.71 -10.47
N PHE A 157 -19.84 -10.03 -10.29
CA PHE A 157 -20.63 -10.88 -11.18
C PHE A 157 -22.01 -10.26 -11.45
N PRO A 158 -22.55 -10.36 -12.68
CA PRO A 158 -23.92 -9.96 -12.95
C PRO A 158 -24.84 -10.83 -12.10
N SER A 159 -25.68 -10.16 -11.31
CA SER A 159 -26.64 -10.74 -10.37
C SER A 159 -27.36 -11.95 -10.95
N GLN A 160 -27.14 -13.12 -10.36
CA GLN A 160 -28.24 -14.08 -10.20
C GLN A 160 -28.68 -13.99 -8.74
N GLU A 161 -29.86 -13.39 -8.59
CA GLU A 161 -30.76 -13.41 -7.42
C GLU A 161 -30.22 -12.88 -6.08
N GLU A 162 -30.92 -11.84 -5.61
CA GLU A 162 -31.14 -11.45 -4.20
C GLU A 162 -30.14 -11.97 -3.14
N VAL A 163 -28.93 -11.43 -3.10
CA VAL A 163 -28.19 -11.39 -1.83
C VAL A 163 -28.77 -10.25 -0.99
N THR A 164 -29.92 -10.54 -0.39
CA THR A 164 -30.64 -9.66 0.55
C THR A 164 -30.06 -9.72 1.96
N ASP A 165 -29.09 -10.61 2.20
CA ASP A 165 -28.46 -10.81 3.49
C ASP A 165 -26.92 -10.73 3.40
N ILE A 166 -26.35 -9.85 4.22
CA ILE A 166 -24.89 -9.64 4.41
C ILE A 166 -24.20 -10.98 4.78
N ASN A 167 -24.96 -11.92 5.37
CA ASN A 167 -24.48 -13.25 5.76
C ASN A 167 -24.20 -14.21 4.59
N GLU A 168 -24.81 -14.03 3.42
CA GLU A 168 -24.60 -14.92 2.28
C GLU A 168 -23.32 -14.57 1.51
N TYR A 169 -22.99 -13.28 1.43
CA TYR A 169 -21.70 -12.81 0.92
C TYR A 169 -20.53 -13.34 1.78
N ARG A 170 -20.72 -13.43 3.11
CA ARG A 170 -19.77 -14.04 4.06
C ARG A 170 -19.50 -15.52 3.75
N PHE A 171 -20.51 -16.27 3.33
CA PHE A 171 -20.41 -17.71 3.04
C PHE A 171 -19.62 -17.99 1.75
N ASP A 172 -19.82 -17.19 0.70
CA ASP A 172 -19.10 -17.32 -0.57
C ASP A 172 -17.65 -16.78 -0.51
N TYR A 173 -17.34 -15.91 0.44
CA TYR A 173 -15.96 -15.55 0.78
C TYR A 173 -15.21 -16.70 1.46
N GLN A 174 -15.87 -17.43 2.36
CA GLN A 174 -15.25 -18.57 3.06
C GLN A 174 -15.04 -19.80 2.15
N LYS A 175 -15.91 -20.03 1.16
CA LYS A 175 -15.74 -21.13 0.19
C LYS A 175 -14.54 -20.96 -0.77
N ARG A 176 -14.08 -19.72 -0.99
CA ARG A 176 -12.99 -19.42 -1.94
C ARG A 176 -11.57 -19.66 -1.42
N GLY A 177 -11.41 -20.28 -0.25
CA GLY A 177 -10.11 -20.57 0.33
C GLY A 177 -9.45 -19.28 0.82
N GLY A 178 -9.66 -18.98 2.11
CA GLY A 178 -9.09 -17.82 2.79
C GLY A 178 -7.57 -17.90 3.01
N GLU A 179 -6.80 -18.08 1.94
CA GLU A 179 -5.33 -18.05 1.99
C GLU A 179 -4.72 -16.76 1.41
N ASP A 180 -5.49 -15.97 0.65
CA ASP A 180 -5.13 -14.59 0.34
C ASP A 180 -6.08 -13.66 1.09
N THR A 181 -5.74 -13.35 2.34
CA THR A 181 -6.31 -12.20 3.07
C THR A 181 -5.83 -10.92 2.40
N ASP A 182 -6.26 -10.68 1.18
CA ASP A 182 -6.20 -9.35 0.61
C ASP A 182 -7.43 -8.61 1.16
N CYS A 183 -7.22 -7.82 2.20
CA CYS A 183 -8.21 -6.88 2.74
C CYS A 183 -8.70 -5.84 1.71
N ARG A 184 -8.43 -6.04 0.41
CA ARG A 184 -8.72 -5.14 -0.71
C ARG A 184 -10.14 -5.22 -1.24
N SER A 185 -10.89 -6.27 -0.92
CA SER A 185 -12.31 -6.30 -1.25
C SER A 185 -13.10 -5.33 -0.37
N PHE A 186 -13.67 -4.31 -1.00
CA PHE A 186 -14.62 -3.39 -0.35
C PHE A 186 -15.80 -4.14 0.29
N GLY A 187 -16.20 -5.27 -0.31
CA GLY A 187 -17.26 -6.12 0.23
C GLY A 187 -16.90 -6.77 1.56
N ALA A 188 -15.65 -7.21 1.74
CA ALA A 188 -15.20 -7.89 2.95
C ALA A 188 -15.11 -6.95 4.17
N MET A 189 -14.75 -5.67 3.98
CA MET A 189 -14.66 -4.69 5.06
C MET A 189 -16.02 -4.20 5.56
N LEU A 190 -17.02 -4.03 4.70
CA LEU A 190 -18.36 -3.60 5.11
C LEU A 190 -19.10 -4.65 5.94
N ILE A 191 -18.82 -5.94 5.72
CA ILE A 191 -19.41 -7.06 6.49
C ILE A 191 -18.91 -7.10 7.93
N GLN A 192 -17.73 -6.56 8.23
CA GLN A 192 -17.18 -6.55 9.60
C GLN A 192 -17.67 -5.36 10.46
N ALA A 193 -18.26 -4.35 9.83
CA ALA A 193 -18.69 -3.11 10.51
C ALA A 193 -20.21 -3.04 10.79
N ALA A 194 -20.98 -4.05 10.37
CA ALA A 194 -22.43 -4.18 10.58
C ALA A 194 -22.74 -5.33 11.55
#